data_AF-W5WD46-F1
#
_entry.id   AF-W5WD46-F1
#
_cell.length_a   1.000
_cell.length_b   1.000
_cell.length_c   1.000
_cell.angle_alpha   90.00
_cell.angle_beta   90.00
_cell.angle_gamma   90.00
#
_symmetry.space_group_name_H-M   'P 1'
#
loop_
_entity.id
_entity.type
_entity.pdbx_description
1 polymer ?
#
loop_
_entity_poly.entity_id
_entity_poly.type
_entity_poly.pdbx_seq_one_letter_code
_entity_poly.pdbx_strand_id
1 'polypeptide(L)'
;MGGVWENLTVAVDRVLLLDADGAVARAWHREQGEVNLYEELVLAGLPVTYDPSTETVWATGHADTLRLALDAVAGKVLVLTDRGEGVLLPADLAGQVLHWFQTHADDCE
;
A
#
# COMPACT_ATOMS: atom_id res chain seq x y z
N MET A 1 -17.12 14.46 8.65
CA MET A 1 -16.24 13.48 9.33
C MET A 1 -15.09 13.22 8.39
N GLY A 2 -13.89 13.72 8.71
CA GLY A 2 -12.70 13.40 7.93
C GLY A 2 -12.23 12.01 8.34
N GLY A 3 -12.11 11.09 7.38
CA GLY A 3 -11.52 9.77 7.63
C GLY A 3 -10.06 9.94 8.07
N VAL A 4 -9.63 9.15 9.05
CA VAL A 4 -8.22 9.06 9.41
C VAL A 4 -7.56 8.22 8.33
N TRP A 5 -6.60 8.82 7.63
CA TRP A 5 -5.83 8.12 6.61
C TRP A 5 -4.53 7.61 7.22
N GLU A 6 -4.30 6.30 7.12
CA GLU A 6 -3.04 5.67 7.51
C GLU A 6 -2.11 5.58 6.30
N ASN A 7 -0.84 5.92 6.50
CA ASN A 7 0.14 5.93 5.43
C ASN A 7 0.95 4.65 5.45
N LEU A 8 0.81 3.81 4.43
CA LEU A 8 1.51 2.53 4.32
C LEU A 8 2.51 2.58 3.16
N THR A 9 3.74 2.10 3.38
CA THR A 9 4.71 1.86 2.31
C THR A 9 4.94 0.36 2.20
N VAL A 10 4.52 -0.23 1.09
CA VAL A 10 4.64 -1.66 0.80
C VAL A 10 5.82 -1.85 -0.14
N ALA A 11 6.89 -2.47 0.34
CA ALA A 11 8.11 -2.76 -0.41
C ALA A 11 8.24 -4.27 -0.68
N VAL A 12 9.12 -4.62 -1.61
CA VAL A 12 9.42 -6.02 -1.98
C VAL A 12 9.87 -6.91 -0.81
N ASP A 13 10.40 -6.34 0.26
CA ASP A 13 10.92 -7.07 1.43
C ASP A 13 10.21 -6.76 2.75
N ARG A 14 9.34 -5.74 2.79
CA ARG A 14 8.76 -5.23 4.03
C ARG A 14 7.55 -4.33 3.80
N VAL A 15 6.78 -4.11 4.85
CA VAL A 15 5.70 -3.11 4.90
C VAL A 15 5.99 -2.14 6.03
N LEU A 16 5.79 -0.85 5.81
CA LEU A 16 6.00 0.21 6.79
C LEU A 16 4.71 0.97 7.01
N LEU A 17 4.31 1.17 8.26
CA LEU A 17 3.31 2.16 8.66
C LEU A 17 4.04 3.44 9.03
N LEU A 18 3.63 4.56 8.42
CA LEU A 18 4.18 5.88 8.65
C LEU A 18 3.20 6.72 9.47
N ASP A 19 3.74 7.52 10.40
CA ASP A 19 2.97 8.53 11.12
C ASP A 19 2.68 9.77 10.25
N ALA A 20 2.06 10.78 10.85
CA ALA A 20 1.69 12.02 10.16
C ALA A 20 2.91 12.85 9.70
N ASP A 21 4.07 12.67 10.33
CA ASP A 21 5.33 13.33 10.00
C ASP A 21 6.16 12.52 8.98
N GLY A 22 5.67 11.34 8.58
CA GLY A 22 6.35 10.43 7.67
C GLY A 22 7.42 9.55 8.33
N ALA A 23 7.49 9.54 9.67
CA ALA A 23 8.38 8.67 10.40
C ALA A 23 7.79 7.24 10.45
N VAL A 24 8.66 6.23 10.54
CA VAL A 24 8.22 4.84 10.64
C VAL A 24 7.63 4.60 12.03
N ALA A 25 6.31 4.46 12.09
CA ALA A 25 5.59 4.07 13.30
C ALA A 25 5.69 2.55 13.54
N ARG A 26 5.65 1.76 12.46
CA ARG A 26 5.76 0.30 12.52
C ARG A 26 6.38 -0.27 11.25
N ALA A 27 7.07 -1.40 11.38
CA ALA A 27 7.65 -2.11 10.26
C ALA A 27 7.38 -3.62 10.41
N TRP A 28 6.92 -4.23 9.33
CA TRP A 28 6.78 -5.68 9.19
C TRP A 28 7.77 -6.15 8.14
N HIS A 29 8.66 -7.05 8.52
CA HIS A 29 9.66 -7.61 7.63
C HIS A 29 9.17 -8.96 7.13
N ARG A 30 9.46 -9.27 5.87
CA ARG A 30 9.17 -10.59 5.30
C ARG A 30 9.90 -11.69 6.07
N GLU A 31 9.16 -12.67 6.58
CA GLU A 31 9.74 -13.92 7.07
C GLU A 31 9.97 -14.92 5.93
N GLN A 32 10.90 -15.87 6.11
CA GLN A 32 11.17 -16.88 5.07
C GLN A 32 9.93 -17.75 4.82
N GLY A 33 9.45 -17.75 3.57
CA GLY A 33 8.33 -18.59 3.14
C GLY A 33 6.97 -17.88 3.13
N GLU A 34 6.90 -16.64 3.61
CA GLU A 34 5.68 -15.84 3.52
C GLU A 34 5.54 -15.17 2.14
N VAL A 35 4.30 -15.13 1.67
CA VAL A 35 3.89 -14.35 0.51
C VAL A 35 3.85 -12.88 0.93
N ASN A 36 4.60 -12.03 0.24
CA ASN A 36 4.61 -10.60 0.57
C ASN A 36 3.41 -9.90 -0.07
N LEU A 37 2.76 -8.99 0.67
CA LEU A 37 1.70 -8.12 0.18
C LEU A 37 2.08 -7.43 -1.14
N TYR A 38 3.34 -7.04 -1.30
CA TYR A 38 3.83 -6.49 -2.58
C TYR A 38 3.60 -7.46 -3.75
N GLU A 39 4.01 -8.72 -3.57
CA GLU A 39 3.89 -9.76 -4.61
C GLU A 39 2.42 -10.06 -4.91
N GLU A 40 1.56 -10.13 -3.88
CA GLU A 40 0.12 -10.35 -4.05
C GLU A 40 -0.54 -9.24 -4.86
N LEU A 41 -0.26 -7.98 -4.53
CA LEU A 41 -0.82 -6.84 -5.25
C LEU A 41 -0.38 -6.85 -6.71
N VAL A 42 0.89 -7.10 -6.99
CA VAL A 42 1.42 -7.17 -8.36
C VAL A 42 0.78 -8.32 -9.14
N LEU A 43 0.67 -9.50 -8.54
CA LEU A 43 0.04 -10.68 -9.16
C LEU A 43 -1.45 -10.48 -9.40
N ALA A 44 -2.13 -9.72 -8.54
CA ALA A 44 -3.52 -9.32 -8.71
C ALA A 44 -3.70 -8.19 -9.74
N GLY A 45 -2.62 -7.80 -10.41
CA GLY A 45 -2.64 -6.84 -11.50
C GLY A 45 -2.57 -5.38 -11.03
N LEU A 46 -2.17 -5.11 -9.78
CA LEU A 46 -1.75 -3.78 -9.39
C LEU A 46 -0.46 -3.48 -10.12
N PRO A 47 -0.46 -2.59 -11.10
CA PRO A 47 0.66 -2.57 -11.98
C PRO A 47 1.73 -1.60 -11.43
N VAL A 48 3.00 -1.91 -11.68
CA VAL A 48 4.16 -1.43 -10.89
C VAL A 48 5.18 -0.64 -11.71
N THR A 49 4.92 -0.39 -13.00
CA THR A 49 5.94 0.14 -13.93
C THR A 49 5.42 1.22 -14.85
N TYR A 50 6.19 2.30 -15.03
CA TYR A 50 5.97 3.38 -16.00
C TYR A 50 5.71 2.91 -17.45
N ASP A 51 4.55 3.28 -18.03
CA ASP A 51 4.24 3.12 -19.46
C ASP A 51 4.29 4.50 -20.16
N PRO A 52 5.32 4.75 -20.99
CA PRO A 52 5.47 6.03 -21.69
C PRO A 52 4.51 6.23 -22.87
N SER A 53 3.81 5.18 -23.33
CA SER A 53 2.89 5.24 -24.47
C SER A 53 1.47 5.66 -24.06
N THR A 54 1.12 5.52 -22.79
CA THR A 54 -0.20 5.86 -22.24
C THR A 54 -0.18 7.09 -21.32
N GLU A 55 0.96 7.77 -21.17
CA GLU A 55 1.21 8.89 -20.22
C GLU A 55 0.75 8.59 -18.78
N THR A 56 0.53 7.32 -18.46
CA THR A 56 -0.03 6.93 -17.18
C THR A 56 1.12 6.96 -16.18
N VAL A 57 1.12 7.94 -15.28
CA VAL A 57 2.12 8.05 -14.22
C VAL A 57 1.79 7.01 -13.17
N TRP A 58 2.72 6.09 -12.97
CA TRP A 58 2.60 5.01 -12.00
C TRP A 58 2.91 5.51 -10.61
N ALA A 59 2.35 4.82 -9.62
CA ALA A 59 2.23 5.33 -8.27
C ALA A 59 3.55 5.64 -7.55
N THR A 60 4.70 5.07 -7.89
CA THR A 60 5.82 5.21 -6.95
C THR A 60 7.16 5.57 -7.52
N GLY A 61 7.27 5.73 -8.85
CA GLY A 61 8.56 6.07 -9.48
C GLY A 61 9.68 5.04 -9.21
N HIS A 62 9.36 3.98 -8.49
CA HIS A 62 10.24 3.00 -7.86
C HIS A 62 9.53 1.64 -7.96
N ALA A 63 10.04 0.76 -8.82
CA ALA A 63 9.45 -0.55 -9.11
C ALA A 63 9.60 -1.57 -7.97
N ASP A 64 10.03 -1.13 -6.80
CA ASP A 64 10.29 -1.91 -5.60
C ASP A 64 9.43 -1.49 -4.40
N THR A 65 8.65 -0.40 -4.53
CA THR A 65 7.79 0.12 -3.46
C THR A 65 6.43 0.60 -3.97
N LEU A 66 5.43 0.58 -3.10
CA LEU A 66 4.08 1.08 -3.28
C LEU A 66 3.72 1.97 -2.09
N ARG A 67 3.28 3.20 -2.33
CA ARG A 67 2.79 4.11 -1.28
C ARG A 67 1.28 4.05 -1.27
N LEU A 68 0.68 3.72 -0.13
CA LEU A 68 -0.75 3.58 0.05
C LEU A 68 -1.26 4.52 1.14
N ALA A 69 -2.46 5.05 0.96
CA ALA A 69 -3.23 5.70 2.01
C ALA A 69 -4.49 4.87 2.27
N LEU A 70 -4.71 4.48 3.52
CA LEU A 70 -5.81 3.60 3.92
C LEU A 70 -6.82 4.38 4.75
N ASP A 71 -8.11 4.28 4.41
CA ASP A 71 -9.23 4.67 5.27
C ASP A 71 -9.99 3.39 5.61
N ALA A 72 -9.61 2.78 6.73
CA ALA A 72 -10.18 1.51 7.18
C ALA A 72 -11.68 1.62 7.51
N VAL A 73 -12.13 2.80 7.96
CA VAL A 73 -13.54 3.07 8.28
C VAL A 73 -14.38 3.11 7.01
N ALA A 74 -13.87 3.78 5.97
CA ALA A 74 -14.55 3.88 4.68
C ALA A 74 -14.30 2.67 3.76
N GLY A 75 -13.40 1.75 4.13
CA GLY A 75 -13.00 0.62 3.31
C GLY A 75 -12.29 1.06 2.02
N LYS A 76 -11.52 2.15 2.07
CA LYS A 76 -10.87 2.73 0.89
C LYS A 76 -9.36 2.65 1.00
N VAL A 77 -8.72 2.39 -0.13
CA VAL A 77 -7.27 2.44 -0.26
C VAL A 77 -6.93 3.25 -1.50
N LEU A 78 -6.07 4.26 -1.33
CA LEU A 78 -5.49 5.02 -2.41
C LEU A 78 -4.06 4.54 -2.63
N VAL A 79 -3.65 4.37 -3.87
CA VAL A 79 -2.22 4.30 -4.22
C VAL A 79 -1.76 5.72 -4.52
N LEU A 80 -0.77 6.19 -3.78
CA LEU A 80 -0.22 7.53 -3.90
C LEU A 80 0.89 7.53 -4.95
N THR A 81 0.82 8.48 -5.88
CA THR A 81 1.86 8.82 -6.88
C THR A 81 3.02 9.60 -6.26
N ASP A 82 4.19 9.65 -6.89
CA ASP A 82 5.28 10.60 -6.53
C ASP A 82 4.83 12.06 -6.56
N ARG A 83 3.79 12.37 -7.33
CA ARG A 83 3.18 13.70 -7.41
C ARG A 83 2.24 13.99 -6.24
N GLY A 84 2.02 13.03 -5.34
CA GLY A 84 1.08 13.13 -4.23
C GLY A 84 -0.38 12.92 -4.63
N GLU A 85 -0.65 12.55 -5.89
CA GLU A 85 -2.00 12.22 -6.37
C GLU A 85 -2.36 10.80 -5.95
N GLY A 86 -3.55 10.60 -5.38
CA GLY A 86 -4.04 9.29 -4.95
C GLY A 86 -5.02 8.68 -5.96
N VAL A 87 -4.77 7.45 -6.40
CA VAL A 87 -5.69 6.68 -7.25
C VAL A 87 -6.40 5.64 -6.39
N LEU A 88 -7.73 5.62 -6.44
CA LEU A 88 -8.50 4.64 -5.69
C LEU A 88 -8.25 3.22 -6.23
N LEU A 89 -7.90 2.30 -5.34
CA LEU A 89 -7.80 0.89 -5.67
C LEU A 89 -9.17 0.31 -5.98
N PRO A 90 -9.26 -0.62 -6.95
CA PRO A 90 -10.40 -1.51 -7.09
C PRO A 90 -10.75 -2.19 -5.76
N ALA A 91 -12.05 -2.42 -5.52
CA ALA A 91 -12.54 -2.92 -4.23
C ALA A 91 -11.86 -4.23 -3.80
N ASP A 92 -11.60 -5.15 -4.73
CA ASP A 92 -10.91 -6.42 -4.45
C ASP A 92 -9.47 -6.23 -3.97
N LEU A 93 -8.74 -5.27 -4.53
CA LEU A 93 -7.36 -4.94 -4.12
C LEU A 93 -7.35 -4.15 -2.80
N ALA A 94 -8.28 -3.20 -2.65
CA ALA A 94 -8.45 -2.47 -1.40
C ALA A 94 -8.77 -3.43 -0.24
N GLY A 95 -9.65 -4.41 -0.48
CA GLY A 95 -9.99 -5.45 0.50
C GLY A 95 -8.79 -6.30 0.92
N GLN A 96 -7.93 -6.69 -0.02
CA GLN A 96 -6.69 -7.42 0.28
C GLN A 96 -5.75 -6.60 1.17
N VAL A 97 -5.51 -5.33 0.84
CA VAL A 97 -4.67 -4.44 1.65
C VAL A 97 -5.23 -4.27 3.07
N LEU A 98 -6.54 -4.01 3.18
CA LEU A 98 -7.19 -3.81 4.47
C LEU A 98 -7.21 -5.09 5.31
N HIS A 99 -7.46 -6.24 4.70
CA HIS A 99 -7.42 -7.52 5.39
C HIS A 99 -6.02 -7.88 5.87
N TRP A 100 -5.00 -7.65 5.04
CA TRP A 100 -3.60 -7.81 5.42
C TRP A 100 -3.27 -6.88 6.60
N PHE A 101 -3.65 -5.60 6.49
CA PHE A 101 -3.38 -4.60 7.51
C PHE A 101 -4.03 -4.94 8.84
N GLN A 102 -5.30 -5.35 8.84
CA GLN A 102 -6.01 -5.79 10.05
C GLN A 102 -5.31 -7.00 10.68
N THR A 103 -5.04 -8.04 9.91
CA THR A 103 -4.36 -9.25 10.41
C THR A 103 -3.03 -8.93 11.11
N HIS A 104 -2.23 -8.02 10.54
CA HIS A 104 -0.91 -7.67 11.08
C HIS A 104 -0.92 -6.55 12.13
N ALA A 105 -1.97 -5.73 12.15
CA ALA A 105 -2.17 -4.69 13.14
C ALA A 105 -2.79 -5.25 14.44
N ASP A 106 -3.72 -6.21 14.32
CA ASP A 106 -4.43 -6.90 15.41
C ASP A 106 -3.61 -8.00 16.10
N ASP A 107 -2.47 -8.45 15.55
CA ASP A 107 -1.54 -9.41 16.19
C ASP A 107 -0.81 -8.85 17.45
N CYS A 108 -1.45 -7.90 18.14
CA CYS A 108 -1.02 -7.29 19.39
C CYS A 108 -2.22 -7.11 20.33
N GLU A 109 -2.76 -8.23 20.81
CA GLU A 109 -3.38 -8.31 22.14
C GLU A 109 -2.54 -9.22 23.06
#